data_AF-A0A520N9V2-F1
#
_entry.id   AF-A0A520N9V2-F1
#
_cell.length_a   1.000
_cell.length_b   1.000
_cell.length_c   1.000
_cell.angle_alpha   90.00
_cell.angle_beta   90.00
_cell.angle_gamma   90.00
#
_symmetry.space_group_name_H-M   'P 1'
#
loop_
_entity.id
_entity.type
_entity.pdbx_description
1 polymer ?
#
loop_
_entity_poly.entity_id
_entity_poly.type
_entity_poly.pdbx_seq_one_letter_code
_entity_poly.pdbx_strand_id
1 'polypeptide(L)'
;MIKYQLICEEDHEFEGWFGDSAAFESQQDSGLLTCPFCGSATVRRALMAPNLASPKTRKSAPPPQEVRDSPAAPAPAASGPAAPAPAASGPGASGPGASDPGASGPGASDPGAPGSAALPEEAARRMHALMSEMRALQSKIKDECRDVGDEFAEEARKIHYGEVEPEGIYGQATEEEREALDEEGIAVMDIPWLPKDN
;
A
#
# COMPACT_ATOMS: atom_id res chain seq x y z
N MET A 1 7.56 -39.30 -16.20
CA MET A 1 6.72 -38.45 -15.32
C MET A 1 7.09 -37.00 -15.59
N ILE A 2 6.14 -36.19 -16.03
CA ILE A 2 6.32 -34.80 -16.45
C ILE A 2 5.46 -33.93 -15.54
N LYS A 3 6.03 -32.84 -15.05
CA LYS A 3 5.30 -31.79 -14.34
C LYS A 3 4.76 -30.80 -15.35
N TYR A 4 3.45 -30.54 -15.30
CA TYR A 4 2.82 -29.44 -16.04
C TYR A 4 2.27 -28.40 -15.07
N GLN A 5 2.44 -27.14 -15.46
CA GLN A 5 1.73 -26.02 -14.88
C GLN A 5 0.35 -25.93 -15.52
N LEU A 6 -0.68 -25.91 -14.70
CA LEU A 6 -2.09 -25.97 -15.09
C LEU A 6 -2.82 -24.72 -14.59
N ILE A 7 -3.85 -24.31 -15.32
CA ILE A 7 -4.70 -23.17 -14.97
C ILE A 7 -6.15 -23.49 -15.34
N CYS A 8 -7.11 -23.09 -14.50
CA CYS A 8 -8.54 -23.28 -14.80
C CYS A 8 -9.16 -22.04 -15.49
N GLU A 9 -10.48 -22.04 -15.70
CA GLU A 9 -11.23 -20.88 -16.22
C GLU A 9 -11.29 -19.69 -15.26
N GLU A 10 -11.14 -19.91 -13.95
CA GLU A 10 -11.08 -18.87 -12.91
C GLU A 10 -9.64 -18.43 -12.60
N ASP A 11 -8.72 -18.67 -13.56
CA ASP A 11 -7.28 -18.36 -13.49
C ASP A 11 -6.50 -18.87 -12.26
N HIS A 12 -7.07 -19.83 -11.51
CA HIS A 12 -6.33 -20.55 -10.47
C HIS A 12 -5.23 -21.42 -11.08
N GLU A 13 -3.98 -21.13 -10.73
CA GLU A 13 -2.78 -21.86 -11.16
C GLU A 13 -2.43 -22.99 -10.18
N PHE A 14 -2.11 -24.18 -10.70
CA PHE A 14 -1.71 -25.35 -9.91
C PHE A 14 -0.83 -26.33 -10.70
N GLU A 15 -0.23 -27.29 -10.01
CA GLU A 15 0.74 -28.24 -10.59
C GLU A 15 0.16 -29.64 -10.73
N GLY A 16 0.40 -30.29 -11.88
CA GLY A 16 -0.01 -31.67 -12.14
C GLY A 16 1.16 -32.55 -12.60
N TRP A 17 1.21 -33.80 -12.11
CA TRP A 17 2.24 -34.77 -12.44
C TRP A 17 1.66 -35.91 -13.29
N PHE A 18 2.11 -36.01 -14.54
CA PHE A 18 1.58 -36.95 -15.53
C PHE A 18 2.65 -37.96 -15.97
N GLY A 19 2.25 -39.10 -16.55
CA GLY A 19 3.21 -40.06 -17.12
C GLY A 19 4.03 -39.42 -18.25
N ASP A 20 3.29 -38.84 -19.20
CA ASP A 20 3.72 -38.20 -20.45
C ASP A 20 2.68 -37.13 -20.91
N SER A 21 2.84 -36.54 -22.10
CA SER A 21 1.92 -35.53 -22.66
C SER A 21 0.54 -36.09 -23.02
N ALA A 22 0.48 -37.31 -23.57
CA ALA A 22 -0.76 -37.91 -24.03
C ALA A 22 -1.65 -38.33 -22.84
N ALA A 23 -1.04 -38.70 -21.71
CA ALA A 23 -1.74 -38.94 -20.46
C ALA A 23 -2.40 -37.67 -19.88
N PHE A 24 -1.80 -36.48 -20.09
CA PHE A 24 -2.41 -35.21 -19.73
C PHE A 24 -3.59 -34.89 -20.66
N GLU A 25 -3.37 -34.92 -21.98
CA GLU A 25 -4.40 -34.63 -23.00
C GLU A 25 -5.63 -35.55 -22.84
N SER A 26 -5.41 -36.85 -22.63
CA SER A 26 -6.51 -37.81 -22.39
C SER A 26 -7.32 -37.51 -21.13
N GLN A 27 -6.69 -36.99 -20.06
CA GLN A 27 -7.39 -36.61 -18.82
C GLN A 27 -8.10 -35.27 -18.94
N GLN A 28 -7.57 -34.35 -19.75
CA GLN A 28 -8.20 -33.08 -20.09
C GLN A 28 -9.47 -33.31 -20.93
N ASP A 29 -9.37 -34.07 -22.02
CA ASP A 29 -10.49 -34.36 -22.94
C ASP A 29 -11.61 -35.18 -22.27
N SER A 30 -11.28 -36.00 -21.27
CA SER A 30 -12.25 -36.74 -20.47
C SER A 30 -12.82 -35.97 -19.28
N GLY A 31 -12.40 -34.71 -19.05
CA GLY A 31 -12.88 -33.88 -17.95
C GLY A 31 -12.51 -34.40 -16.55
N LEU A 32 -11.49 -35.26 -16.45
CA LEU A 32 -11.04 -35.85 -15.18
C LEU A 32 -10.10 -34.93 -14.39
N LEU A 33 -9.65 -33.83 -14.99
CA LEU A 33 -8.83 -32.81 -14.33
C LEU A 33 -9.72 -31.76 -13.67
N THR A 34 -9.79 -31.77 -12.34
CA THR A 34 -10.50 -30.76 -11.56
C THR A 34 -9.54 -29.79 -10.87
N CYS A 35 -9.87 -28.50 -10.89
CA CYS A 35 -9.14 -27.49 -10.12
C CYS A 35 -9.33 -27.72 -8.61
N PRO A 36 -8.26 -27.79 -7.80
CA PRO A 36 -8.38 -28.03 -6.35
C PRO A 36 -8.96 -26.84 -5.57
N PHE A 37 -9.01 -25.64 -6.16
CA PHE A 37 -9.49 -24.42 -5.51
C PHE A 37 -11.00 -24.20 -5.71
N CYS A 38 -11.51 -24.45 -6.92
CA CYS A 38 -12.90 -24.15 -7.29
C CYS A 38 -13.70 -25.37 -7.78
N GLY A 39 -13.05 -26.50 -8.05
CA GLY A 39 -13.70 -27.71 -8.58
C GLY A 39 -14.02 -27.69 -10.07
N SER A 40 -13.71 -26.61 -10.82
CA SER A 40 -13.92 -26.57 -12.28
C SER A 40 -13.15 -27.70 -12.98
N ALA A 41 -13.85 -28.43 -13.86
CA ALA A 41 -13.27 -29.47 -14.73
C ALA A 41 -12.58 -28.90 -15.98
N THR A 42 -12.73 -27.59 -16.23
CA THR A 42 -12.09 -26.93 -17.38
C THR A 42 -10.68 -26.49 -17.00
N VAL A 43 -9.75 -27.42 -17.14
CA VAL A 43 -8.32 -27.21 -16.85
C VAL A 43 -7.54 -27.19 -18.16
N ARG A 44 -6.59 -26.26 -18.30
CA ARG A 44 -5.71 -26.14 -19.46
C ARG A 44 -4.25 -26.03 -19.01
N ARG A 45 -3.31 -26.52 -19.83
CA ARG A 45 -1.88 -26.29 -19.57
C ARG A 45 -1.59 -24.80 -19.68
N ALA A 46 -0.92 -24.23 -18.69
CA ALA A 46 -0.41 -22.87 -18.79
C ALA A 46 0.56 -22.81 -19.97
N LEU A 47 0.31 -21.90 -20.91
CA LEU A 47 1.23 -21.68 -22.01
C LEU A 47 2.52 -21.10 -21.43
N MET A 48 3.66 -21.70 -21.76
CA MET A 48 4.98 -21.07 -21.60
C MET A 48 4.94 -19.78 -22.44
N ALA A 49 4.66 -18.64 -21.82
CA ALA A 49 4.54 -17.38 -22.53
C ALA A 49 5.92 -17.01 -23.10
N PRO A 50 6.12 -16.98 -24.44
CA PRO A 50 7.20 -16.19 -24.98
C PRO A 50 6.89 -14.74 -24.59
N ASN A 51 7.87 -14.03 -24.01
CA ASN A 51 7.64 -12.72 -23.39
C ASN A 51 7.04 -11.72 -24.40
N LEU A 52 5.71 -11.56 -24.35
CA LEU A 52 4.95 -10.65 -25.20
C LEU A 52 5.04 -9.24 -24.63
N ALA A 53 6.16 -8.59 -24.92
CA ALA A 53 6.35 -7.17 -24.64
C ALA A 53 5.32 -6.33 -25.43
N SER A 54 4.29 -5.84 -24.74
CA SER A 54 3.31 -4.90 -25.30
C SER A 54 3.99 -3.62 -25.79
N PRO A 55 3.83 -3.21 -27.06
CA PRO A 55 4.49 -2.01 -27.57
C PRO A 55 3.73 -0.74 -27.18
N LYS A 56 4.49 0.31 -26.76
CA LYS A 56 4.03 1.70 -26.49
C LYS A 56 3.21 1.81 -25.18
N THR A 57 3.61 2.48 -24.10
CA THR A 57 4.70 3.46 -23.82
C THR A 57 4.81 3.60 -22.27
N ARG A 58 5.86 4.10 -21.60
CA ARG A 58 7.03 4.95 -21.98
C ARG A 58 8.29 4.60 -21.15
N LYS A 59 9.47 4.87 -21.75
CA LYS A 59 10.69 5.48 -21.15
C LYS A 59 11.47 4.75 -20.02
N SER A 60 12.79 4.71 -20.21
CA SER A 60 13.80 3.90 -19.51
C SER A 60 13.86 3.99 -17.98
N ALA A 61 14.17 2.85 -17.36
CA ALA A 61 14.92 2.75 -16.10
C ALA A 61 16.19 1.90 -16.35
N PRO A 62 17.36 2.21 -15.74
CA PRO A 62 18.60 1.44 -15.88
C PRO A 62 18.58 0.13 -15.05
N PRO A 63 19.47 -0.85 -15.35
CA PRO A 63 19.43 -2.17 -14.72
C PRO A 63 19.96 -2.19 -13.27
N PRO A 64 19.47 -3.10 -12.40
CA PRO A 64 19.97 -3.27 -11.04
C PRO A 64 21.41 -3.77 -11.02
N GLN A 65 22.21 -3.36 -10.02
CA GLN A 65 23.61 -3.75 -9.90
C GLN A 65 23.85 -4.47 -8.56
N GLU A 66 24.11 -5.77 -8.61
CA GLU A 66 24.46 -6.60 -7.45
C GLU A 66 25.94 -6.44 -7.04
N VAL A 67 26.20 -5.83 -5.88
CA VAL A 67 27.41 -6.06 -5.08
C VAL A 67 27.02 -6.05 -3.58
N ARG A 68 26.95 -7.20 -2.90
CA ARG A 68 28.04 -8.00 -2.29
C ARG A 68 28.55 -7.45 -0.95
N ASP A 69 28.20 -8.18 0.10
CA ASP A 69 29.03 -8.57 1.26
C ASP A 69 29.89 -7.51 1.97
N SER A 70 29.50 -7.18 3.20
CA SER A 70 30.31 -6.45 4.18
C SER A 70 31.51 -7.32 4.64
N PRO A 71 32.64 -6.72 5.08
CA PRO A 71 32.78 -6.60 6.53
C PRO A 71 33.59 -5.40 7.06
N ALA A 72 33.44 -5.21 8.38
CA ALA A 72 34.41 -4.70 9.36
C ALA A 72 34.42 -3.19 9.74
N ALA A 73 33.90 -2.98 10.96
CA ALA A 73 34.17 -1.92 11.95
C ALA A 73 35.69 -1.60 12.13
N PRO A 74 36.12 -0.45 12.77
CA PRO A 74 35.50 0.12 13.98
C PRO A 74 35.43 1.67 14.14
N ALA A 75 34.75 2.05 15.22
CA ALA A 75 34.53 3.39 15.80
C ALA A 75 35.84 4.05 16.37
N PRO A 76 35.85 5.23 17.07
CA PRO A 76 34.72 6.07 17.54
C PRO A 76 34.91 7.63 17.48
N ALA A 77 33.90 8.39 17.92
CA ALA A 77 33.97 9.44 18.99
C ALA A 77 33.16 10.76 18.76
N ALA A 78 32.12 10.93 19.59
CA ALA A 78 31.71 12.13 20.35
C ALA A 78 31.62 13.54 19.71
N SER A 79 30.43 14.18 19.79
CA SER A 79 30.10 15.28 20.74
C SER A 79 28.78 16.00 20.37
N GLY A 80 27.91 16.32 21.34
CA GLY A 80 26.75 17.23 21.16
C GLY A 80 27.06 18.66 21.64
N PRO A 81 26.09 19.40 22.23
CA PRO A 81 24.74 19.72 21.74
C PRO A 81 24.43 21.24 21.84
N ALA A 82 23.34 21.75 21.23
CA ALA A 82 22.71 23.03 21.64
C ALA A 82 21.30 23.25 21.06
N ALA A 83 20.31 23.51 21.94
CA ALA A 83 19.04 24.18 21.61
C ALA A 83 19.17 25.71 21.81
N PRO A 84 18.18 26.52 21.41
CA PRO A 84 17.35 27.14 22.46
C PRO A 84 15.85 27.32 22.13
N ALA A 85 15.12 27.82 23.14
CA ALA A 85 13.66 27.83 23.29
C ALA A 85 12.98 29.18 22.84
N PRO A 86 11.63 29.33 22.91
CA PRO A 86 10.86 30.32 22.14
C PRO A 86 10.44 31.59 22.93
N ALA A 87 9.70 32.50 22.26
CA ALA A 87 9.02 33.64 22.89
C ALA A 87 7.65 33.95 22.24
N ALA A 88 6.69 34.37 23.06
CA ALA A 88 5.33 34.75 22.66
C ALA A 88 5.04 36.24 22.97
N SER A 89 4.01 36.84 22.37
CA SER A 89 3.35 38.06 22.85
C SER A 89 1.99 38.31 22.17
N GLY A 90 1.04 38.88 22.93
CA GLY A 90 -0.32 39.23 22.46
C GLY A 90 -0.55 40.75 22.32
N PRO A 91 -1.67 41.30 22.83
CA PRO A 91 -2.79 41.69 21.96
C PRO A 91 -3.14 43.20 21.99
N GLY A 92 -4.06 43.64 21.12
CA GLY A 92 -4.63 44.99 21.14
C GLY A 92 -5.98 45.10 20.43
N ALA A 93 -6.92 45.87 20.99
CA ALA A 93 -8.29 46.02 20.51
C ALA A 93 -8.65 47.48 20.20
N SER A 94 -9.60 47.72 19.27
CA SER A 94 -10.55 48.86 19.27
C SER A 94 -11.52 48.80 18.07
N GLY A 95 -12.79 49.14 18.28
CA GLY A 95 -13.73 49.64 17.25
C GLY A 95 -14.01 51.13 17.51
N PRO A 96 -15.16 51.73 17.09
CA PRO A 96 -16.28 51.20 16.27
C PRO A 96 -16.71 52.15 15.11
N GLY A 97 -17.77 51.83 14.33
CA GLY A 97 -18.48 52.87 13.54
C GLY A 97 -19.37 52.46 12.34
N ALA A 98 -20.68 52.32 12.59
CA ALA A 98 -21.84 52.65 11.72
C ALA A 98 -21.97 52.15 10.24
N SER A 99 -22.90 51.19 10.07
CA SER A 99 -24.11 51.25 9.21
C SER A 99 -24.07 51.49 7.69
N ASP A 100 -24.55 50.49 6.93
CA ASP A 100 -25.55 50.68 5.84
C ASP A 100 -26.32 49.36 5.58
N PRO A 101 -27.66 49.34 5.46
CA PRO A 101 -28.44 48.11 5.19
C PRO A 101 -29.11 48.09 3.80
N GLY A 102 -28.82 47.10 2.96
CA GLY A 102 -29.63 46.87 1.76
C GLY A 102 -29.09 45.93 0.69
N ALA A 103 -29.37 44.63 0.80
CA ALA A 103 -29.43 43.73 -0.35
C ALA A 103 -30.36 42.53 -0.05
N SER A 104 -31.52 42.50 -0.71
CA SER A 104 -32.46 41.37 -0.64
C SER A 104 -31.98 40.21 -1.51
N GLY A 105 -32.06 38.98 -0.98
CA GLY A 105 -31.83 37.77 -1.78
C GLY A 105 -31.93 36.48 -0.95
N PRO A 106 -33.10 35.81 -0.92
CA PRO A 106 -33.21 34.50 -0.30
C PRO A 106 -32.63 33.43 -1.23
N GLY A 107 -31.30 33.29 -1.20
CA GLY A 107 -30.61 32.13 -1.76
C GLY A 107 -30.90 30.92 -0.91
N ALA A 108 -31.88 30.11 -1.31
CA ALA A 108 -32.20 28.87 -0.63
C ALA A 108 -31.00 27.91 -0.70
N SER A 109 -30.38 27.62 0.44
CA SER A 109 -29.42 26.52 0.56
C SER A 109 -30.17 25.21 0.38
N ASP A 110 -30.05 24.64 -0.82
CA ASP A 110 -30.58 23.35 -1.21
C ASP A 110 -30.01 22.24 -0.29
N PRO A 111 -30.82 21.56 0.55
CA PRO A 111 -30.37 20.41 1.33
C PRO A 111 -30.41 19.15 0.44
N GLY A 112 -29.87 19.26 -0.77
CA GLY A 112 -29.77 18.20 -1.77
C GLY A 112 -28.70 17.17 -1.40
N ALA A 113 -28.88 16.51 -0.26
CA ALA A 113 -28.14 15.28 0.03
C ALA A 113 -28.73 14.16 -0.86
N PRO A 114 -28.01 13.67 -1.90
CA PRO A 114 -28.43 12.46 -2.57
C PRO A 114 -28.40 11.33 -1.54
N GLY A 115 -29.55 10.69 -1.34
CA GLY A 115 -29.73 9.73 -0.25
C GLY A 115 -28.69 8.61 -0.28
N SER A 116 -28.36 8.09 0.89
CA SER A 116 -27.53 6.90 1.04
C SER A 116 -28.15 5.75 0.24
N ALA A 117 -27.63 5.53 -0.97
CA ALA A 117 -27.89 4.32 -1.74
C ALA A 117 -27.25 3.19 -0.94
N ALA A 118 -28.08 2.46 -0.20
CA ALA A 118 -27.63 1.33 0.60
C ALA A 118 -26.84 0.40 -0.33
N LEU A 119 -25.54 0.23 -0.01
CA LEU A 119 -24.67 -0.70 -0.72
C LEU A 119 -25.39 -2.06 -0.77
N PRO A 120 -25.37 -2.78 -1.91
CA PRO A 120 -25.90 -4.13 -1.98
C PRO A 120 -25.38 -4.95 -0.79
N GLU A 121 -26.24 -5.76 -0.17
CA GLU A 121 -25.92 -6.36 1.14
C GLU A 121 -24.59 -7.14 1.12
N GLU A 122 -24.28 -7.78 0.00
CA GLU A 122 -22.98 -8.42 -0.27
C GLU A 122 -21.80 -7.43 -0.33
N ALA A 123 -21.97 -6.27 -0.98
CA ALA A 123 -20.96 -5.22 -1.02
C ALA A 123 -20.75 -4.56 0.35
N ALA A 124 -21.83 -4.38 1.14
CA ALA A 124 -21.75 -3.91 2.51
C ALA A 124 -20.99 -4.92 3.40
N ARG A 125 -21.27 -6.22 3.28
CA ARG A 125 -20.54 -7.30 3.96
C ARG A 125 -19.06 -7.33 3.57
N ARG A 126 -18.74 -7.22 2.27
CA ARG A 126 -17.35 -7.15 1.76
C ARG A 126 -16.61 -5.92 2.29
N MET A 127 -17.25 -4.75 2.30
CA MET A 127 -16.64 -3.52 2.83
C MET A 127 -16.44 -3.59 4.34
N HIS A 128 -17.37 -4.19 5.09
CA HIS A 128 -17.21 -4.42 6.53
C HIS A 128 -16.07 -5.41 6.82
N ALA A 129 -15.96 -6.51 6.06
CA ALA A 129 -14.86 -7.45 6.16
C ALA A 129 -13.51 -6.75 5.91
N LEU A 130 -13.38 -6.04 4.79
CA LEU A 130 -12.19 -5.24 4.47
C LEU A 130 -11.84 -4.22 5.57
N MET A 131 -12.83 -3.49 6.10
CA MET A 131 -12.61 -2.56 7.22
C MET A 131 -12.17 -3.27 8.51
N SER A 132 -12.64 -4.50 8.77
CA SER A 132 -12.19 -5.29 9.93
C SER A 132 -10.75 -5.77 9.77
N GLU A 133 -10.35 -6.17 8.55
CA GLU A 133 -8.98 -6.57 8.22
C GLU A 133 -8.02 -5.38 8.24
N MET A 134 -8.43 -4.22 7.73
CA MET A 134 -7.66 -2.97 7.81
C MET A 134 -7.46 -2.52 9.27
N ARG A 135 -8.48 -2.62 10.14
CA ARG A 135 -8.30 -2.37 11.58
C ARG A 135 -7.33 -3.36 12.22
N ALA A 136 -7.39 -4.65 11.85
CA ALA A 136 -6.47 -5.67 12.38
C ALA A 136 -5.02 -5.43 11.95
N LEU A 137 -4.78 -5.01 10.70
CA LEU A 137 -3.47 -4.58 10.21
C LEU A 137 -2.96 -3.36 10.98
N GLN A 138 -3.82 -2.36 11.19
CA GLN A 138 -3.50 -1.15 11.96
C GLN A 138 -3.21 -1.42 13.45
N SER A 139 -3.77 -2.48 14.05
CA SER A 139 -3.40 -2.92 15.40
C SER A 139 -1.99 -3.49 15.39
N LYS A 140 -1.73 -4.49 14.54
CA LYS A 140 -0.41 -5.14 14.45
C LYS A 140 0.73 -4.14 14.26
N ILE A 141 0.54 -3.14 13.40
CA ILE A 141 1.56 -2.10 13.18
C ILE A 141 1.80 -1.25 14.44
N LYS A 142 0.77 -0.95 15.23
CA LYS A 142 0.92 -0.25 16.52
C LYS A 142 1.56 -1.13 17.60
N ASP A 143 1.38 -2.44 17.50
CA ASP A 143 1.87 -3.42 18.48
C ASP A 143 3.31 -3.89 18.17
N GLU A 144 3.70 -3.95 16.88
CA GLU A 144 4.97 -4.51 16.38
C GLU A 144 5.98 -3.45 15.86
N CYS A 145 5.52 -2.26 15.46
CA CYS A 145 6.38 -1.20 14.91
C CYS A 145 6.45 0.04 15.84
N ARG A 146 7.57 0.76 15.79
CA ARG A 146 7.79 2.01 16.55
C ARG A 146 7.07 3.19 15.89
N ASP A 147 6.31 3.94 16.68
CA ASP A 147 5.76 5.24 16.29
C ASP A 147 6.90 6.28 16.23
N VAL A 148 7.06 6.94 15.08
CA VAL A 148 8.05 8.01 14.86
C VAL A 148 7.40 9.35 14.51
N GLY A 149 6.06 9.43 14.52
CA GLY A 149 5.35 10.67 14.22
C GLY A 149 5.81 11.32 12.91
N ASP A 150 6.10 12.62 12.96
CA ASP A 150 6.52 13.42 11.80
C ASP A 150 8.00 13.18 11.39
N GLU A 151 8.80 12.47 12.19
CA GLU A 151 10.21 12.18 11.90
C GLU A 151 10.39 10.97 10.95
N PHE A 152 9.29 10.44 10.38
CA PHE A 152 9.29 9.21 9.57
C PHE A 152 10.29 9.23 8.41
N ALA A 153 10.37 10.35 7.68
CA ALA A 153 11.26 10.46 6.52
C ALA A 153 12.75 10.40 6.91
N GLU A 154 13.12 10.98 8.06
CA GLU A 154 14.50 10.90 8.55
C GLU A 154 14.84 9.50 9.08
N GLU A 155 13.93 8.89 9.85
CA GLU A 155 14.14 7.56 10.42
C GLU A 155 14.19 6.49 9.33
N ALA A 156 13.36 6.59 8.29
CA ALA A 156 13.37 5.70 7.14
C ALA A 156 14.71 5.78 6.37
N ARG A 157 15.28 6.98 6.18
CA ARG A 157 16.62 7.18 5.63
C ARG A 157 17.70 6.55 6.49
N LYS A 158 17.70 6.79 7.81
CA LYS A 158 18.68 6.22 8.74
C LYS A 158 18.67 4.69 8.71
N ILE A 159 17.50 4.06 8.60
CA ILE A 159 17.36 2.61 8.42
C ILE A 159 17.90 2.16 7.07
N HIS A 160 17.56 2.85 5.97
CA HIS A 160 18.01 2.50 4.61
C HIS A 160 19.54 2.60 4.45
N TYR A 161 20.15 3.65 5.00
CA TYR A 161 21.61 3.85 4.95
C TYR A 161 22.38 3.06 6.02
N GLY A 162 21.68 2.37 6.93
CA GLY A 162 22.30 1.55 7.99
C GLY A 162 22.94 2.35 9.12
N GLU A 163 22.48 3.57 9.37
CA GLU A 163 22.89 4.39 10.52
C GLU A 163 22.29 3.88 11.84
N VAL A 164 21.14 3.20 11.77
CA VAL A 164 20.45 2.55 12.90
C VAL A 164 20.12 1.10 12.57
N GLU A 165 19.74 0.31 13.59
CA GLU A 165 19.32 -1.08 13.39
C GLU A 165 18.01 -1.16 12.58
N PRO A 166 17.84 -2.19 11.72
CA PRO A 166 16.66 -2.31 10.86
C PRO A 166 15.42 -2.74 11.67
N GLU A 167 14.59 -1.77 12.01
CA GLU A 167 13.35 -1.94 12.77
C GLU A 167 12.11 -1.51 11.98
N GLY A 168 10.94 -2.04 12.35
CA GLY A 168 9.67 -1.57 11.80
C GLY A 168 9.31 -0.20 12.40
N ILE A 169 9.10 0.80 11.56
CA ILE A 169 8.64 2.14 11.96
C ILE A 169 7.32 2.50 11.27
N TYR A 170 6.49 3.32 11.93
CA TYR A 170 5.32 3.96 11.31
C TYR A 170 5.20 5.41 11.77
N GLY A 171 4.68 6.27 10.91
CA GLY A 171 4.56 7.71 11.20
C GLY A 171 3.79 8.45 10.12
N GLN A 172 4.06 9.75 10.00
CA GLN A 172 3.52 10.65 9.01
C GLN A 172 4.67 11.22 8.16
N ALA A 173 4.42 11.41 6.87
CA ALA A 173 5.31 12.10 5.96
C ALA A 173 4.45 12.96 5.03
N THR A 174 4.97 14.10 4.63
CA THR A 174 4.38 14.95 3.58
C THR A 174 4.49 14.27 2.21
N GLU A 175 3.71 14.76 1.24
CA GLU A 175 3.79 14.27 -0.15
C GLU A 175 5.18 14.52 -0.76
N GLU A 176 5.79 15.67 -0.45
CA GLU A 176 7.14 16.08 -0.87
C GLU A 176 8.21 15.13 -0.29
N GLU A 177 8.11 14.78 1.00
CA GLU A 177 9.00 13.80 1.62
C GLU A 177 8.82 12.40 1.06
N ARG A 178 7.56 11.98 0.78
CA ARG A 178 7.28 10.68 0.18
C ARG A 178 7.88 10.56 -1.22
N GLU A 179 7.80 11.59 -2.04
CA GLU A 179 8.43 11.62 -3.37
C GLU A 179 9.96 11.52 -3.26
N ALA A 180 10.58 12.26 -2.34
CA ALA A 180 12.02 12.15 -2.08
C ALA A 180 12.45 10.74 -1.62
N LEU A 181 11.66 10.08 -0.76
CA LEU A 181 11.93 8.70 -0.33
C LEU A 181 11.85 7.70 -1.50
N ASP A 182 10.90 7.88 -2.44
CA ASP A 182 10.81 7.03 -3.65
C ASP A 182 12.01 7.27 -4.60
N GLU A 183 12.43 8.53 -4.80
CA GLU A 183 13.64 8.89 -5.56
C GLU A 183 14.93 8.30 -4.95
N GLU A 184 15.01 8.22 -3.62
CA GLU A 184 16.10 7.57 -2.88
C GLU A 184 16.03 6.03 -2.92
N GLY A 185 14.92 5.44 -3.38
CA GLY A 185 14.70 4.00 -3.42
C GLY A 185 14.26 3.39 -2.08
N ILE A 186 13.69 4.21 -1.20
CA ILE A 186 13.18 3.82 0.13
C ILE A 186 11.71 3.42 0.00
N ALA A 187 11.44 2.13 0.09
CA ALA A 187 10.08 1.59 -0.09
C ALA A 187 9.15 1.96 1.09
N VAL A 188 8.19 2.86 0.84
CA VAL A 188 7.18 3.32 1.81
C VAL A 188 5.78 2.87 1.39
N MET A 189 4.97 2.43 2.35
CA MET A 189 3.57 2.05 2.14
C MET A 189 2.64 3.02 2.88
N ASP A 190 1.67 3.62 2.19
CA ASP A 190 0.55 4.31 2.84
C ASP A 190 -0.49 3.29 3.34
N ILE A 191 -0.98 3.53 4.55
CA ILE A 191 -2.12 2.82 5.11
C ILE A 191 -3.16 3.87 5.51
N PRO A 192 -4.39 3.80 4.99
CA PRO A 192 -5.46 4.73 5.37
C PRO A 192 -5.92 4.43 6.80
N TRP A 193 -5.39 5.18 7.77
CA TRP A 193 -5.77 5.06 9.18
C TRP A 193 -7.28 5.26 9.36
N LEU A 194 -7.96 4.26 9.89
CA LEU A 194 -9.39 4.32 10.12
C LEU A 194 -9.66 5.14 11.39
N PRO A 195 -10.68 6.03 11.39
CA PRO A 195 -11.14 6.69 12.60
C PRO A 195 -11.46 5.67 13.69
N LYS A 196 -11.19 6.03 14.96
CA LYS A 196 -11.63 5.21 16.09
C LYS A 196 -13.16 5.18 16.10
N ASP A 197 -13.72 4.00 16.21
CA ASP A 197 -15.16 3.83 16.44
C ASP A 197 -15.50 4.48 17.80
N ASN A 198 -16.42 5.45 17.80
CA ASN A 198 -16.93 6.14 19.01
C ASN A 198 -18.06 5.33 19.67
#